data_AF-A0A2K3LCV2-F1
#
_entry.id   AF-A0A2K3LCV2-F1
#
_cell.length_a   1.000
_cell.length_b   1.000
_cell.length_c   1.000
_cell.angle_alpha   90.00
_cell.angle_beta   90.00
_cell.angle_gamma   90.00
#
_symmetry.space_group_name_H-M   'P 1'
#
loop_
_entity.id
_entity.type
_entity.pdbx_description
1 polymer ?
#
loop_
_entity_poly.entity_id
_entity_poly.type
_entity_poly.pdbx_seq_one_letter_code
_entity_poly.pdbx_strand_id
1 'polypeptide(L)'
;RLLTLITFLVVLSILSRTCVPWFLKLMISLSSQTNELYQLASVAFCLIVAWCSDKLGLSLELGSFAAGVMISTTDLGQHTLEQVEPIRNFFAALFLASIGMLIHVHFLWNHVDILLAAVILVIIVKTIVAAAVVKGFGYNNKTSILVGMSLAQIGEFAFVLLSRASNVHLVEGKLYLLLLGTTALSLFICLEFKLGITYYFVGVV
;
A
#
# COMPACT_ATOMS: atom_id res chain seq x y z
N ARG A 1 20.82 -12.32 -6.75
CA ARG A 1 19.63 -11.56 -6.30
C ARG A 1 18.57 -11.46 -7.39
N LEU A 2 18.87 -10.95 -8.60
CA LEU A 2 17.87 -10.87 -9.68
C LEU A 2 17.33 -12.27 -10.08
N LEU A 3 18.21 -13.27 -10.19
CA LEU A 3 17.82 -14.65 -10.50
C LEU A 3 16.89 -15.24 -9.43
N THR A 4 17.20 -15.04 -8.15
CA THR A 4 16.37 -15.44 -7.01
C THR A 4 14.98 -14.80 -7.05
N LEU A 5 14.91 -13.53 -7.45
CA LEU A 5 13.67 -12.77 -7.56
C LEU A 5 12.80 -13.26 -8.73
N ILE A 6 13.43 -13.59 -9.87
CA ILE A 6 12.74 -14.20 -11.01
C ILE A 6 12.25 -15.60 -10.65
N THR A 7 13.10 -16.44 -10.04
CA THR A 7 12.71 -17.79 -9.61
C THR A 7 11.56 -17.73 -8.60
N PHE A 8 11.60 -16.79 -7.65
CA PHE A 8 10.53 -16.58 -6.70
C PHE A 8 9.22 -16.15 -7.36
N LEU A 9 9.26 -15.17 -8.27
CA LEU A 9 8.06 -14.73 -9.01
C LEU A 9 7.46 -15.86 -9.85
N VAL A 10 8.30 -16.66 -10.52
CA VAL A 10 7.85 -17.80 -11.33
C VAL A 10 7.22 -18.87 -10.43
N VAL A 11 7.88 -19.23 -9.32
CA VAL A 11 7.34 -20.20 -8.35
C VAL A 11 6.02 -19.71 -7.77
N LEU A 12 5.92 -18.44 -7.35
CA LEU A 12 4.67 -17.87 -6.85
C LEU A 12 3.57 -17.85 -7.92
N SER A 13 3.90 -17.54 -9.18
CA SER A 13 2.91 -17.53 -10.26
C SER A 13 2.38 -18.94 -10.58
N ILE A 14 3.22 -19.97 -10.47
CA ILE A 14 2.82 -21.37 -10.61
C ILE A 14 1.98 -21.83 -9.40
N LEU A 15 2.44 -21.47 -8.19
CA LEU A 15 1.76 -21.79 -6.93
C LEU A 15 0.40 -21.08 -6.83
N SER A 16 0.30 -19.87 -7.39
CA SER A 16 -0.93 -19.08 -7.54
C SER A 16 -1.99 -19.83 -8.32
N ARG A 17 -1.61 -20.42 -9.44
CA ARG A 17 -2.55 -21.12 -10.32
C ARG A 17 -3.01 -22.46 -9.76
N THR A 18 -2.22 -23.09 -8.87
CA THR A 18 -2.47 -24.47 -8.44
C THR A 18 -2.85 -24.59 -6.96
N CYS A 19 -2.04 -24.03 -6.06
CA CYS A 19 -2.26 -24.16 -4.61
C CYS A 19 -3.33 -23.21 -4.07
N VAL A 20 -3.47 -22.00 -4.60
CA VAL A 20 -4.43 -21.01 -4.09
C VAL A 20 -5.88 -21.42 -4.31
N PRO A 21 -6.33 -21.80 -5.52
CA PRO A 21 -7.71 -22.26 -5.69
C PRO A 21 -7.98 -23.56 -4.92
N TRP A 22 -6.97 -24.43 -4.75
CA TRP A 22 -7.10 -25.65 -3.95
C TRP A 22 -7.24 -25.32 -2.45
N PHE A 23 -6.39 -24.44 -1.91
CA PHE A 23 -6.41 -24.02 -0.51
C PHE A 23 -7.70 -23.26 -0.17
N LEU A 24 -8.13 -22.33 -1.04
CA LEU A 24 -9.38 -21.59 -0.85
C LEU A 24 -10.61 -22.51 -0.93
N LYS A 25 -10.65 -23.46 -1.88
CA LYS A 25 -11.73 -24.47 -1.95
C LYS A 25 -11.74 -25.39 -0.74
N LEU A 26 -10.58 -25.83 -0.27
CA LEU A 26 -10.44 -26.65 0.94
C LEU A 26 -10.94 -25.88 2.17
N MET A 27 -10.60 -24.60 2.27
CA MET A 27 -11.07 -23.73 3.35
C MET A 27 -12.57 -23.51 3.30
N ILE A 28 -13.17 -23.22 2.14
CA ILE A 28 -14.64 -23.08 2.02
C ILE A 28 -15.34 -24.39 2.38
N SER A 29 -14.78 -25.54 1.96
CA SER A 29 -15.30 -26.86 2.31
C SER A 29 -15.23 -27.17 3.80
N LEU A 30 -14.22 -26.66 4.51
CA LEU A 30 -14.07 -26.80 5.96
C LEU A 30 -14.85 -25.71 6.75
N SER A 31 -15.11 -24.58 6.09
CA SER A 31 -15.72 -23.37 6.66
C SER A 31 -17.22 -23.27 6.41
N SER A 32 -17.91 -24.39 6.20
CA SER A 32 -19.36 -24.42 6.00
C SER A 32 -20.17 -23.99 7.25
N GLN A 33 -19.53 -23.57 8.35
CA GLN A 33 -20.20 -23.13 9.58
C GLN A 33 -19.78 -21.76 10.16
N THR A 34 -18.57 -21.21 9.91
CA THR A 34 -18.16 -19.91 10.51
C THR A 34 -17.23 -19.07 9.61
N ASN A 35 -17.57 -17.79 9.40
CA ASN A 35 -16.75 -16.84 8.60
C ASN A 35 -15.38 -16.53 9.24
N GLU A 36 -15.25 -16.71 10.56
CA GLU A 36 -14.03 -16.42 11.32
C GLU A 36 -12.87 -17.34 10.95
N LEU A 37 -13.14 -18.63 10.71
CA LEU A 37 -12.12 -19.62 10.35
C LEU A 37 -11.53 -19.30 8.97
N TYR A 38 -12.41 -18.88 8.05
CA TYR A 38 -12.02 -18.44 6.71
C TYR A 38 -11.12 -17.20 6.76
N GLN A 39 -11.50 -16.22 7.57
CA GLN A 39 -10.73 -15.01 7.75
C GLN A 39 -9.33 -15.29 8.31
N LEU A 40 -9.24 -16.11 9.37
CA LEU A 40 -7.98 -16.47 10.01
C LEU A 40 -7.04 -17.18 9.06
N ALA A 41 -7.54 -18.14 8.28
CA ALA A 41 -6.68 -18.90 7.38
C ALA A 41 -6.32 -18.15 6.08
N SER A 42 -7.10 -17.15 5.64
CA SER A 42 -6.66 -16.19 4.62
C SER A 42 -5.47 -15.36 5.10
N VAL A 43 -5.52 -14.86 6.35
CA VAL A 43 -4.40 -14.15 6.97
C VAL A 43 -3.20 -15.07 7.17
N ALA A 44 -3.41 -16.31 7.65
CA ALA A 44 -2.36 -17.29 7.82
C ALA A 44 -1.67 -17.62 6.48
N PHE A 45 -2.42 -17.77 5.40
CA PHE A 45 -1.87 -17.93 4.06
C PHE A 45 -0.97 -16.76 3.66
N CYS A 46 -1.43 -15.52 3.87
CA CYS A 46 -0.64 -14.32 3.62
C CYS A 46 0.68 -14.33 4.42
N LEU A 47 0.63 -14.70 5.70
CA LEU A 47 1.81 -14.80 6.56
C LEU A 47 2.77 -15.91 6.14
N ILE A 48 2.27 -17.08 5.70
CA ILE A 48 3.09 -18.18 5.20
C ILE A 48 3.85 -17.76 3.95
N VAL A 49 3.18 -17.10 3.00
CA VAL A 49 3.81 -16.61 1.77
C VAL A 49 4.83 -15.51 2.08
N ALA A 50 4.51 -14.58 3.00
CA ALA A 50 5.46 -13.57 3.46
C ALA A 50 6.70 -14.20 4.13
N TRP A 51 6.51 -15.20 4.98
CA TRP A 51 7.62 -15.92 5.62
C TRP A 51 8.48 -16.69 4.62
N CYS A 52 7.87 -17.31 3.61
CA CYS A 52 8.60 -17.95 2.52
C CYS A 52 9.44 -16.94 1.73
N SER A 53 8.90 -15.75 1.46
CA SER A 53 9.62 -14.62 0.83
C SER A 53 10.87 -14.24 1.63
N ASP A 54 10.73 -14.08 2.95
CA ASP A 54 11.84 -13.73 3.84
C ASP A 54 12.95 -14.80 3.85
N LYS A 55 12.57 -16.08 3.88
CA LYS A 55 13.53 -17.21 3.79
C LYS A 55 14.32 -17.24 2.49
N LEU A 56 13.78 -16.70 1.41
CA LEU A 56 14.45 -16.59 0.11
C LEU A 56 15.31 -15.31 0.00
N GLY A 57 15.41 -14.53 1.08
CA GLY A 57 16.18 -13.28 1.13
C GLY A 57 15.48 -12.11 0.44
N LEU A 58 14.16 -12.20 0.27
CA LEU A 58 13.32 -11.12 -0.24
C LEU A 58 12.62 -10.41 0.92
N SER A 59 11.99 -9.28 0.63
CA SER A 59 11.30 -8.51 1.65
C SER A 59 9.94 -9.12 1.99
N LEU A 60 9.53 -9.04 3.26
CA LEU A 60 8.24 -9.53 3.75
C LEU A 60 7.06 -8.87 3.01
N GLU A 61 7.21 -7.59 2.66
CA GLU A 61 6.21 -6.78 1.96
C GLU A 61 5.93 -7.29 0.55
N LEU A 62 6.95 -7.78 -0.15
CA LEU A 62 6.80 -8.35 -1.48
C LEU A 62 6.02 -9.67 -1.41
N GLY A 63 6.30 -10.49 -0.39
CA GLY A 63 5.60 -11.75 -0.19
C GLY A 63 4.12 -11.56 0.18
N SER A 64 3.81 -10.64 1.11
CA SER A 64 2.43 -10.34 1.49
C SER A 64 1.64 -9.69 0.34
N PHE A 65 2.27 -8.78 -0.42
CA PHE A 65 1.65 -8.20 -1.62
C PHE A 65 1.34 -9.27 -2.67
N ALA A 66 2.30 -10.16 -2.94
CA ALA A 66 2.10 -11.25 -3.88
C ALA A 66 0.97 -12.19 -3.43
N ALA A 67 0.91 -12.55 -2.15
CA ALA A 67 -0.18 -13.36 -1.60
C ALA A 67 -1.56 -12.73 -1.83
N GLY A 68 -1.68 -11.41 -1.61
CA GLY A 68 -2.90 -10.66 -1.89
C GLY A 68 -3.28 -10.69 -3.38
N VAL A 69 -2.31 -10.48 -4.28
CA VAL A 69 -2.54 -10.58 -5.74
C VAL A 69 -3.02 -11.99 -6.11
N MET A 70 -2.39 -13.03 -5.55
CA MET A 70 -2.76 -14.41 -5.82
C MET A 70 -4.21 -14.71 -5.42
N ILE A 71 -4.65 -14.25 -4.25
CA ILE A 71 -6.05 -14.39 -3.80
C ILE A 71 -6.98 -13.60 -4.73
N SER A 72 -6.61 -12.37 -5.09
CA SER A 72 -7.45 -11.48 -5.92
C SER A 72 -7.70 -12.01 -7.33
N THR A 73 -6.81 -12.88 -7.86
CA THR A 73 -6.97 -13.50 -9.19
C THR A 73 -7.94 -14.68 -9.21
N THR A 74 -8.39 -15.16 -8.05
CA THR A 74 -9.37 -16.26 -7.97
C THR A 74 -10.81 -15.74 -8.02
N ASP A 75 -11.75 -16.58 -8.45
CA ASP A 75 -13.18 -16.24 -8.47
C ASP A 75 -13.75 -15.89 -7.08
N LEU A 76 -13.04 -16.29 -6.02
CA LEU A 76 -13.38 -16.06 -4.61
C LEU A 76 -12.68 -14.82 -4.03
N GLY A 77 -11.92 -14.07 -4.84
CA GLY A 77 -11.13 -12.94 -4.40
C GLY A 77 -11.97 -11.83 -3.77
N GLN A 78 -13.13 -11.52 -4.35
CA GLN A 78 -14.07 -10.51 -3.82
C GLN A 78 -14.64 -10.92 -2.47
N HIS A 79 -15.17 -12.14 -2.35
CA HIS A 79 -15.66 -12.68 -1.07
C HIS A 79 -14.55 -12.70 -0.01
N THR A 80 -13.31 -13.02 -0.40
CA THR A 80 -12.18 -12.98 0.54
C THR A 80 -11.85 -11.58 1.01
N LEU A 81 -11.94 -10.60 0.13
CA LEU A 81 -11.72 -9.19 0.46
C LEU A 81 -12.73 -8.70 1.50
N GLU A 82 -14.02 -9.00 1.29
CA GLU A 82 -15.10 -8.63 2.23
C GLU A 82 -14.87 -9.25 3.61
N GLN A 83 -14.47 -10.52 3.66
CA GLN A 83 -14.20 -11.19 4.93
C GLN A 83 -12.95 -10.64 5.64
N VAL A 84 -11.90 -10.26 4.90
CA VAL A 84 -10.64 -9.75 5.48
C VAL A 84 -10.70 -8.25 5.79
N GLU A 85 -11.66 -7.52 5.23
CA GLU A 85 -11.86 -6.08 5.43
C GLU A 85 -11.80 -5.61 6.90
N PRO A 86 -12.52 -6.22 7.87
CA PRO A 86 -12.45 -5.76 9.26
C PRO A 86 -11.06 -5.93 9.88
N ILE A 87 -10.34 -7.03 9.58
CA ILE A 87 -8.96 -7.22 10.03
C ILE A 87 -8.03 -6.19 9.37
N ARG A 88 -8.18 -5.97 8.06
CA ARG A 88 -7.40 -4.95 7.32
C ARG A 88 -7.58 -3.59 7.96
N ASN A 89 -8.82 -3.19 8.24
CA ASN A 89 -9.12 -1.88 8.83
C ASN A 89 -8.54 -1.75 10.25
N PHE A 90 -8.58 -2.82 11.05
CA PHE A 90 -7.96 -2.85 12.37
C PHE A 90 -6.43 -2.70 12.31
N PHE A 91 -5.74 -3.47 11.46
CA PHE A 91 -4.29 -3.34 11.30
C PHE A 91 -3.87 -2.01 10.67
N ALA A 92 -4.67 -1.47 9.75
CA ALA A 92 -4.43 -0.15 9.18
C ALA A 92 -4.53 0.95 10.27
N ALA A 93 -5.51 0.86 11.16
CA ALA A 93 -5.62 1.78 12.30
C ALA A 93 -4.43 1.66 13.26
N LEU A 94 -4.00 0.44 13.61
CA LEU A 94 -2.82 0.21 14.44
C LEU A 94 -1.52 0.70 13.79
N PHE A 95 -1.38 0.50 12.49
CA PHE A 95 -0.24 0.97 11.70
C PHE A 95 -0.18 2.50 11.71
N LEU A 96 -1.30 3.17 11.42
CA LEU A 96 -1.36 4.62 11.41
C LEU A 96 -1.12 5.22 12.81
N ALA A 97 -1.67 4.60 13.85
CA ALA A 97 -1.42 5.00 15.24
C ALA A 97 0.07 4.87 15.61
N SER A 98 0.72 3.78 15.17
CA SER A 98 2.15 3.54 15.41
C SER A 98 3.02 4.56 14.68
N ILE A 99 2.69 4.92 13.44
CA ILE A 99 3.35 6.01 12.70
C ILE A 99 3.17 7.33 13.44
N GLY A 100 1.96 7.63 13.92
CA GLY A 100 1.69 8.83 14.70
C GLY A 100 2.58 8.95 15.94
N MET A 101 2.82 7.84 16.64
CA MET A 101 3.74 7.81 17.80
C MET A 101 5.21 7.98 17.43
N LEU A 102 5.62 7.56 16.22
CA LEU A 102 6.99 7.75 15.72
C LEU A 102 7.28 9.20 15.29
N ILE A 103 6.26 10.01 15.05
CA ILE A 103 6.43 11.41 14.63
C ILE A 103 6.83 12.28 15.83
N HIS A 104 8.08 12.76 15.81
CA HIS A 104 8.54 13.77 16.75
C HIS A 104 8.10 15.17 16.32
N VAL A 105 6.94 15.62 16.80
CA VAL A 105 6.34 16.93 16.45
C VAL A 105 7.31 18.09 16.67
N HIS A 106 8.07 18.09 17.77
CA HIS A 106 9.04 19.15 18.07
C HIS A 106 10.15 19.25 17.00
N PHE A 107 10.63 18.11 16.50
CA PHE A 107 11.63 18.08 15.43
C PHE A 107 11.05 18.60 14.10
N LEU A 108 9.81 18.22 13.76
CA LEU A 108 9.13 18.70 12.56
C LEU A 108 8.91 20.21 12.61
N TRP A 109 8.56 20.75 13.78
CA TRP A 109 8.35 22.19 13.96
C TRP A 109 9.62 22.99 13.74
N ASN A 110 10.76 22.51 14.25
CA ASN A 110 12.06 23.16 14.08
C ASN A 110 12.56 23.11 12.61
N HIS A 111 12.01 22.22 11.79
CA HIS A 111 12.38 22.05 10.37
C HIS A 111 11.19 22.17 9.43
N VAL A 112 10.22 23.02 9.80
CA VAL A 112 8.98 23.20 9.04
C VAL A 112 9.24 23.66 7.61
N ASP A 113 10.28 24.47 7.38
CA ASP A 113 10.63 24.98 6.04
C ASP A 113 10.99 23.84 5.08
N ILE A 114 11.84 22.91 5.55
CA ILE A 114 12.30 21.76 4.78
C ILE A 114 11.14 20.77 4.58
N LEU A 115 10.32 20.59 5.61
CA LEU A 115 9.14 19.74 5.57
C LEU A 115 8.13 20.23 4.52
N LEU A 116 7.78 21.51 4.53
CA LEU A 116 6.85 22.11 3.58
C LEU A 116 7.39 22.03 2.14
N ALA A 117 8.68 22.36 1.97
CA ALA A 117 9.34 22.26 0.68
C ALA A 117 9.28 20.83 0.13
N ALA A 118 9.54 19.82 0.98
CA ALA A 118 9.46 18.42 0.59
C ALA A 118 8.03 17.98 0.20
N VAL A 119 7.01 18.40 0.97
CA VAL A 119 5.61 18.10 0.66
C VAL A 119 5.20 18.70 -0.68
N ILE A 120 5.51 19.99 -0.90
CA ILE A 120 5.18 20.69 -2.14
C ILE A 120 5.90 20.04 -3.33
N LEU A 121 7.20 19.75 -3.18
CA LEU A 121 7.99 19.08 -4.20
C LEU A 121 7.36 17.74 -4.60
N VAL A 122 7.01 16.90 -3.63
CA VAL A 122 6.40 15.58 -3.91
C VAL A 122 5.07 15.74 -4.64
N ILE A 123 4.20 16.63 -4.18
CA ILE A 123 2.89 16.86 -4.79
C ILE A 123 3.05 17.33 -6.24
N ILE A 124 3.91 18.33 -6.47
CA ILE A 124 4.14 18.88 -7.82
C ILE A 124 4.73 17.82 -8.74
N VAL A 125 5.81 17.16 -8.34
CA VAL A 125 6.48 16.15 -9.18
C VAL A 125 5.53 15.02 -9.52
N LYS A 126 4.81 14.49 -8.52
CA LYS A 126 3.90 13.36 -8.74
C LYS A 126 2.70 13.74 -9.60
N THR A 127 2.16 14.95 -9.41
CA THR A 127 1.08 15.49 -10.25
C THR A 127 1.55 15.65 -11.69
N ILE A 128 2.72 16.23 -11.94
CA ILE A 128 3.26 16.44 -13.29
C ILE A 128 3.50 15.11 -13.99
N VAL A 129 4.15 14.16 -13.30
CA VAL A 129 4.44 12.83 -13.86
C VAL A 129 3.14 12.11 -14.21
N ALA A 130 2.18 12.06 -13.29
CA ALA A 130 0.90 11.39 -13.52
C ALA A 130 0.08 12.09 -14.63
N ALA A 131 0.04 13.42 -14.64
CA ALA A 131 -0.63 14.18 -15.68
C ALA A 131 0.01 13.93 -17.07
N ALA A 132 1.34 13.94 -17.15
CA ALA A 132 2.07 13.67 -18.39
C ALA A 132 1.77 12.26 -18.93
N VAL A 133 1.74 11.25 -18.06
CA VAL A 133 1.35 9.89 -18.43
C VAL A 133 -0.07 9.84 -18.99
N VAL A 134 -1.04 10.43 -18.28
CA VAL A 134 -2.45 10.46 -18.73
C VAL A 134 -2.62 11.21 -20.04
N LYS A 135 -1.86 12.29 -20.24
CA LYS A 135 -1.85 13.03 -21.50
C LYS A 135 -1.26 12.21 -22.65
N GLY A 136 -0.25 11.39 -22.37
CA GLY A 136 0.32 10.43 -23.33
C GLY A 136 -0.69 9.40 -23.84
N PHE A 137 -1.71 9.07 -23.04
CA PHE A 137 -2.84 8.22 -23.45
C PHE A 137 -3.94 8.96 -24.24
N GLY A 138 -3.76 10.26 -24.56
CA GLY A 138 -4.68 11.02 -25.40
C GLY A 138 -5.86 11.68 -24.66
N TYR A 139 -5.82 11.72 -23.33
CA TYR A 139 -6.86 12.40 -22.54
C TYR A 139 -6.69 13.93 -22.52
N ASN A 140 -7.80 14.65 -22.27
CA ASN A 140 -7.84 16.11 -22.20
C ASN A 140 -6.97 16.66 -21.05
N ASN A 141 -6.43 17.88 -21.18
CA ASN A 141 -5.61 18.52 -20.14
C ASN A 141 -6.35 18.61 -18.80
N LYS A 142 -7.67 18.86 -18.83
CA LYS A 142 -8.50 18.93 -17.61
C LYS A 142 -8.55 17.60 -16.86
N THR A 143 -8.76 16.49 -17.56
CA THR A 143 -8.81 15.15 -16.95
C THR A 143 -7.42 14.67 -16.53
N SER A 144 -6.39 15.00 -17.31
CA SER A 144 -5.00 14.70 -16.98
C SER A 144 -4.55 15.37 -15.66
N ILE A 145 -4.84 16.66 -15.47
CA ILE A 145 -4.52 17.38 -14.23
C ILE A 145 -5.33 16.81 -13.05
N LEU A 146 -6.63 16.54 -13.25
CA LEU A 146 -7.50 15.98 -12.22
C LEU A 146 -7.00 14.62 -11.71
N VAL A 147 -6.64 13.72 -12.63
CA VAL A 147 -6.08 12.40 -12.29
C VAL A 147 -4.70 12.56 -11.64
N GLY A 148 -3.87 13.49 -12.15
CA GLY A 148 -2.56 13.78 -11.59
C GLY A 148 -2.64 14.21 -10.13
N MET A 149 -3.54 15.15 -9.81
CA MET A 149 -3.75 15.62 -8.44
C MET A 149 -4.37 14.51 -7.55
N SER A 150 -5.29 13.70 -8.10
CA SER A 150 -5.92 12.59 -7.37
C SER A 150 -4.94 11.47 -6.97
N LEU A 151 -3.80 11.38 -7.65
CA LEU A 151 -2.72 10.42 -7.41
C LEU A 151 -1.52 11.05 -6.67
N ALA A 152 -1.53 12.36 -6.43
CA ALA A 152 -0.41 13.09 -5.84
C ALA A 152 -0.10 12.66 -4.38
N GLN A 153 -1.09 12.11 -3.67
CA GLN A 153 -0.94 11.59 -2.32
C GLN A 153 0.12 10.48 -2.24
N ILE A 154 1.02 10.55 -1.26
CA ILE A 154 1.88 9.40 -0.97
C ILE A 154 1.03 8.27 -0.34
N GLY A 155 1.15 7.06 -0.90
CA GLY A 155 0.42 5.89 -0.41
C GLY A 155 0.99 5.33 0.90
N GLU A 156 0.17 4.59 1.64
CA GLU A 156 0.53 3.94 2.91
C GLU A 156 1.74 2.99 2.80
N PHE A 157 1.93 2.40 1.63
CA PHE A 157 3.07 1.51 1.34
C PHE A 157 4.42 2.22 1.46
N ALA A 158 4.48 3.55 1.26
CA ALA A 158 5.71 4.31 1.40
C ALA A 158 6.24 4.29 2.84
N PHE A 159 5.37 4.29 3.84
CA PHE A 159 5.77 4.16 5.25
C PHE A 159 6.44 2.81 5.53
N VAL A 160 5.91 1.74 4.94
CA VAL A 160 6.48 0.40 5.10
C VAL A 160 7.88 0.33 4.47
N LEU A 161 8.03 0.84 3.23
CA LEU A 161 9.32 0.92 2.57
C LEU A 161 10.32 1.79 3.33
N LEU A 162 9.88 2.94 3.84
CA LEU A 162 10.72 3.86 4.60
C LEU A 162 11.20 3.25 5.92
N SER A 163 10.31 2.55 6.63
CA SER A 163 10.67 1.79 7.85
C SER A 163 11.71 0.71 7.56
N ARG A 164 11.56 -0.04 6.46
CA ARG A 164 12.57 -1.04 6.08
C ARG A 164 13.89 -0.41 5.67
N ALA A 165 13.85 0.68 4.90
CA ALA A 165 15.06 1.41 4.50
C ALA A 165 15.82 1.94 5.73
N SER A 166 15.11 2.40 6.76
CA SER A 166 15.68 2.80 8.05
C SER A 166 16.29 1.61 8.81
N ASN A 167 15.60 0.47 8.88
CA ASN A 167 16.11 -0.75 9.54
C ASN A 167 17.39 -1.29 8.90
N VAL A 168 17.59 -1.07 7.59
CA VAL A 168 18.83 -1.47 6.88
C VAL A 168 19.89 -0.35 6.91
N HIS A 169 19.68 0.70 7.71
CA HIS A 169 20.56 1.88 7.81
C HIS A 169 20.79 2.62 6.49
N LEU A 170 19.86 2.49 5.54
CA LEU A 170 19.93 3.17 4.24
C LEU A 170 19.51 4.64 4.34
N VAL A 171 18.74 4.98 5.37
CA VAL A 171 18.22 6.33 5.63
C VAL A 171 18.69 6.78 7.00
N GLU A 172 19.32 7.94 7.05
CA GLU A 172 19.77 8.55 8.30
C GLU A 172 18.57 8.97 9.17
N GLY A 173 18.68 8.88 10.49
CA GLY A 173 17.54 9.14 11.41
C GLY A 173 16.85 10.49 11.19
N LYS A 174 17.63 11.53 10.86
CA LYS A 174 17.11 12.86 10.55
C LYS A 174 16.23 12.87 9.29
N LEU A 175 16.69 12.19 8.23
CA LEU A 175 15.95 12.03 6.98
C LEU A 175 14.73 11.14 7.16
N TYR A 176 14.83 10.10 8.00
CA TYR A 176 13.72 9.21 8.32
C TYR A 176 12.55 9.99 8.94
N LEU A 177 12.81 10.81 9.97
CA LEU A 177 11.79 11.65 10.60
C LEU A 177 11.17 12.64 9.61
N LEU A 178 12.00 13.27 8.76
CA LEU A 178 11.54 14.25 7.79
C LEU A 178 10.64 13.60 6.73
N LEU A 179 11.07 12.47 6.14
CA LEU A 179 10.31 11.73 5.14
C LEU A 179 9.00 11.17 5.70
N LEU A 180 9.02 10.68 6.95
CA LEU A 180 7.83 10.15 7.63
C LEU A 180 6.83 11.28 7.95
N GLY A 181 7.32 12.48 8.27
CA GLY A 181 6.51 13.69 8.38
C GLY A 181 5.93 14.13 7.03
N THR A 182 6.73 14.11 5.97
CA THR A 182 6.30 14.47 4.60
C THR A 182 5.22 13.53 4.09
N THR A 183 5.36 12.21 4.31
CA THR A 183 4.36 11.21 3.91
C THR A 183 3.06 11.39 4.67
N ALA A 184 3.12 11.64 5.99
CA ALA A 184 1.94 11.89 6.82
C ALA A 184 1.22 13.18 6.42
N LEU A 185 1.93 14.29 6.26
CA LEU A 185 1.32 15.56 5.84
C LEU A 185 0.75 15.49 4.43
N SER A 186 1.44 14.84 3.49
CA SER A 186 0.92 14.61 2.14
C SER A 186 -0.39 13.83 2.18
N LEU A 187 -0.51 12.83 3.06
CA LEU A 187 -1.73 12.04 3.25
C LEU A 187 -2.90 12.91 3.72
N PHE A 188 -2.69 13.74 4.75
CA PHE A 188 -3.70 14.66 5.26
C PHE A 188 -4.14 15.72 4.23
N ILE A 189 -3.18 16.43 3.64
CA ILE A 189 -3.46 17.54 2.71
C ILE A 189 -4.16 17.03 1.45
N CYS A 190 -3.67 15.92 0.88
CA CYS A 190 -4.24 15.41 -0.36
C CYS A 190 -5.61 14.76 -0.13
N LEU A 191 -5.88 14.20 1.06
CA LEU A 191 -7.18 13.64 1.41
C LEU A 191 -8.26 14.74 1.42
N GLU A 192 -8.00 15.87 2.10
CA GLU A 192 -8.92 17.02 2.08
C GLU A 192 -9.14 17.55 0.67
N PHE A 193 -8.06 17.66 -0.12
CA PHE A 193 -8.13 18.14 -1.50
C PHE A 193 -8.96 17.20 -2.39
N LYS A 194 -8.80 15.88 -2.22
CA LYS A 194 -9.54 14.86 -2.97
C LYS A 194 -11.02 14.81 -2.59
N LEU A 195 -11.34 14.99 -1.30
CA LEU A 195 -12.71 15.19 -0.84
C LEU A 195 -13.31 16.42 -1.51
N GLY A 196 -12.63 17.58 -1.47
CA GLY A 196 -13.09 18.82 -2.11
C GLY A 196 -13.36 18.69 -3.60
N ILE A 197 -12.48 18.01 -4.35
CA ILE A 197 -12.68 17.69 -5.77
C ILE A 197 -13.90 16.79 -5.96
N THR A 198 -14.02 15.74 -5.15
CA THR A 198 -15.14 14.79 -5.25
C THR A 198 -16.45 15.50 -4.99
N TYR A 199 -16.53 16.37 -3.98
CA TYR A 199 -17.71 17.20 -3.72
C TYR A 199 -18.00 18.18 -4.86
N TYR A 200 -16.98 18.81 -5.43
CA TYR A 200 -17.15 19.77 -6.53
C TYR A 200 -17.63 19.10 -7.84
N PHE A 201 -17.26 17.83 -8.06
CA PHE A 201 -17.58 17.12 -9.31
C PHE A 201 -18.80 16.19 -9.18
N VAL A 202 -19.06 15.63 -7.99
CA VAL A 202 -20.24 14.79 -7.68
C VAL A 202 -21.43 15.64 -7.19
N GLY A 203 -21.20 16.90 -6.80
CA GLY A 203 -22.23 17.88 -6.45
C GLY A 203 -23.09 18.42 -7.62
N VAL A 204 -23.15 17.69 -8.74
CA VAL A 204 -24.16 17.85 -9.79
C VAL A 204 -24.75 16.47 -10.06
N VAL A 205 -25.57 15.99 -9.13
CA VAL A 205 -26.74 15.12 -9.40
C VAL A 205 -27.86 15.57 -8.48
#